data_AF-A0A351Z5T6-F1
#
_entry.id   AF-A0A351Z5T6-F1
#
_cell.length_a   1.000
_cell.length_b   1.000
_cell.length_c   1.000
_cell.angle_alpha   90.00
_cell.angle_beta   90.00
_cell.angle_gamma   90.00
#
_symmetry.space_group_name_H-M   'P 1'
#
loop_
_entity.id
_entity.type
_entity.pdbx_description
1 polymer ?
#
loop_
_entity_poly.entity_id
_entity_poly.type
_entity_poly.pdbx_seq_one_letter_code
_entity_poly.pdbx_strand_id
1 'polypeptide(L)'
;MIQLSKKYWNMDVEPRLNTPEIRESQKAMLPRAIRYCYENVPFERRRMDAAGVTPEDIRSFDDFQRAFKPVGQAEFRQVFEEFDLDMDKVWLHLFGKDRMDDLFLLTTTSGTTGVPTPYPVFHRTTETMGELFGRIGWRAGMRPGDKLAVGFGL
;
A
#
# COMPACT_ATOMS: atom_id res chain seq x y z
N MET A 1 -5.74 -23.67 14.64
CA MET A 1 -4.93 -23.72 15.89
C MET A 1 -3.58 -23.06 15.65
N ILE A 2 -3.18 -22.09 16.46
CA ILE A 2 -1.88 -21.42 16.33
C ILE A 2 -0.80 -22.31 16.94
N GLN A 3 0.17 -22.72 16.13
CA GLN A 3 1.27 -23.58 16.57
C GLN A 3 2.39 -22.72 17.18
N LEU A 4 2.46 -22.70 18.51
CA LEU A 4 3.38 -21.86 19.27
C LEU A 4 4.87 -22.21 19.09
N SER A 5 5.16 -23.40 18.53
CA SER A 5 6.53 -23.87 18.26
C SER A 5 7.11 -23.35 16.94
N LYS A 6 6.36 -22.59 16.14
CA LYS A 6 6.84 -22.08 14.85
C LYS A 6 7.98 -21.07 15.06
N LYS A 7 9.00 -21.08 14.20
CA LYS A 7 10.10 -20.11 14.30
C LYS A 7 9.64 -18.71 13.87
N TYR A 8 8.82 -18.64 12.84
CA TYR A 8 8.28 -17.41 12.26
C TYR A 8 6.75 -17.44 12.27
N TRP A 9 6.13 -16.25 12.20
CA TRP A 9 4.68 -16.12 12.09
C TRP A 9 4.20 -16.67 10.74
N ASN A 10 4.83 -16.22 9.67
CA ASN A 10 4.58 -16.65 8.30
C ASN A 10 5.76 -17.47 7.78
N MET A 11 5.65 -18.80 7.91
CA MET A 11 6.69 -19.74 7.48
C MET A 11 6.88 -19.80 5.96
N ASP A 12 5.94 -19.29 5.17
CA ASP A 12 6.06 -19.29 3.70
C ASP A 12 6.83 -18.07 3.17
N VAL A 13 6.88 -17.00 3.95
CA VAL A 13 7.48 -15.71 3.55
C VAL A 13 8.76 -15.43 4.33
N GLU A 14 8.71 -15.52 5.66
CA GLU A 14 9.80 -15.04 6.51
C GLU A 14 11.14 -15.78 6.36
N PRO A 15 11.17 -17.11 6.14
CA PRO A 15 12.42 -17.82 5.87
C PRO A 15 13.12 -17.38 4.57
N ARG A 16 12.36 -16.84 3.61
CA ARG A 16 12.89 -16.40 2.31
C ARG A 16 13.43 -14.97 2.34
N LEU A 17 13.24 -14.22 3.43
CA LEU A 17 13.75 -12.86 3.52
C LEU A 17 15.28 -12.84 3.43
N ASN A 18 15.82 -11.85 2.73
CA ASN A 18 17.26 -11.70 2.45
C ASN A 18 17.89 -12.86 1.65
N THR A 19 17.07 -13.68 0.98
CA THR A 19 17.54 -14.70 0.03
C THR A 19 17.29 -14.25 -1.42
N PRO A 20 17.93 -14.84 -2.43
CA PRO A 20 17.58 -14.58 -3.84
C PRO A 20 16.11 -14.90 -4.17
N GLU A 21 15.48 -15.86 -3.48
CA GLU A 21 14.11 -16.30 -3.74
C GLU A 21 13.08 -15.18 -3.54
N ILE A 22 13.28 -14.30 -2.55
CA ILE A 22 12.38 -13.16 -2.36
C ILE A 22 12.50 -12.16 -3.50
N ARG A 23 13.72 -11.95 -4.03
CA ARG A 23 13.95 -11.03 -5.15
C ARG A 23 13.28 -11.54 -6.41
N GLU A 24 13.37 -12.84 -6.70
CA GLU A 24 12.69 -13.43 -7.86
C GLU A 24 11.16 -13.36 -7.72
N SER A 25 10.63 -13.61 -6.52
CA SER A 25 9.19 -13.46 -6.25
C SER A 25 8.72 -12.02 -6.49
N GLN A 26 9.47 -11.03 -5.99
CA GLN A 26 9.18 -9.61 -6.17
C GLN A 26 9.25 -9.18 -7.65
N LYS A 27 10.28 -9.64 -8.39
CA LYS A 27 10.42 -9.39 -9.83
C LYS A 27 9.24 -9.95 -10.61
N ALA A 28 8.79 -11.17 -10.29
CA ALA A 28 7.65 -11.78 -10.97
C ALA A 28 6.33 -11.03 -10.72
N MET A 29 6.18 -10.38 -9.56
CA MET A 29 4.99 -9.60 -9.22
C MET A 29 4.96 -8.22 -9.87
N LEU A 30 6.12 -7.62 -10.13
CA LEU A 30 6.23 -6.23 -10.57
C LEU A 30 5.42 -5.93 -11.84
N PRO A 31 5.56 -6.66 -12.97
CA PRO A 31 4.80 -6.35 -14.19
C PRO A 31 3.29 -6.43 -13.99
N ARG A 32 2.81 -7.37 -13.17
CA ARG A 32 1.40 -7.51 -12.84
C ARG A 32 0.90 -6.32 -12.03
N ALA A 33 1.68 -5.85 -11.06
CA ALA A 33 1.34 -4.69 -10.25
C ALA A 33 1.28 -3.41 -11.08
N ILE A 34 2.27 -3.17 -11.95
CA ILE A 34 2.31 -2.00 -12.83
C ILE A 34 1.13 -2.00 -13.80
N ARG A 35 0.86 -3.15 -14.44
CA ARG A 35 -0.28 -3.28 -15.36
C ARG A 35 -1.61 -3.00 -14.65
N TYR A 36 -1.79 -3.57 -13.45
CA TYR A 36 -2.99 -3.30 -12.66
C TYR A 36 -3.15 -1.81 -12.35
N CYS A 37 -2.08 -1.13 -11.93
CA CYS A 37 -2.12 0.31 -11.66
C CYS A 37 -2.50 1.12 -12.91
N TYR A 38 -1.86 0.83 -14.04
CA TYR A 38 -2.16 1.51 -15.31
C TYR A 38 -3.61 1.30 -15.75
N GLU A 39 -4.11 0.07 -15.67
CA GLU A 39 -5.44 -0.28 -16.15
C GLU A 39 -6.55 0.22 -15.22
N ASN A 40 -6.34 0.21 -13.90
CA ASN A 40 -7.43 0.37 -12.94
C ASN A 40 -7.35 1.64 -12.09
N VAL A 41 -6.20 2.34 -12.08
CA VAL A 41 -6.00 3.54 -11.24
C VAL A 41 -5.77 4.76 -12.15
N PRO A 42 -6.79 5.63 -12.32
CA PRO A 42 -6.71 6.79 -13.22
C PRO A 42 -5.51 7.70 -12.97
N PHE A 43 -5.17 7.93 -11.70
CA PHE A 43 -4.01 8.73 -11.30
C PHE A 43 -2.68 8.13 -11.80
N GLU A 44 -2.49 6.82 -11.65
CA GLU A 44 -1.27 6.15 -12.09
C GLU A 44 -1.18 6.08 -13.62
N ARG A 45 -2.31 5.84 -14.30
CA ARG A 45 -2.38 5.91 -15.76
C ARG A 45 -1.92 7.27 -16.28
N ARG A 46 -2.47 8.36 -15.73
CA ARG A 46 -2.11 9.74 -16.10
C ARG A 46 -0.62 10.00 -15.91
N ARG A 47 -0.03 9.51 -14.80
CA ARG A 47 1.40 9.67 -14.52
C ARG A 47 2.28 8.91 -15.53
N MET A 48 1.90 7.70 -15.89
CA MET A 48 2.61 6.90 -16.88
C MET A 48 2.52 7.52 -18.28
N ASP A 49 1.31 7.93 -18.70
CA ASP A 49 1.09 8.58 -19.99
C ASP A 49 1.88 9.90 -20.11
N ALA A 50 1.90 10.72 -19.04
CA ALA A 50 2.67 11.97 -19.01
C ALA A 50 4.19 11.75 -19.05
N ALA A 51 4.68 10.60 -18.58
CA ALA A 51 6.08 10.19 -18.68
C ALA A 51 6.40 9.55 -20.05
N GLY A 52 5.39 9.26 -20.88
CA GLY A 52 5.57 8.53 -22.13
C GLY A 52 5.98 7.07 -21.92
N VAL A 53 5.57 6.46 -20.81
CA VAL A 53 5.94 5.10 -20.41
C VAL A 53 4.72 4.18 -20.42
N THR A 54 4.87 2.98 -20.97
CA THR A 54 3.86 1.91 -20.93
C THR A 54 4.23 0.84 -19.90
N PRO A 55 3.27 0.01 -19.43
CA PRO A 55 3.59 -1.11 -18.54
C PRO A 55 4.67 -2.05 -19.07
N GLU A 56 4.75 -2.22 -20.39
CA GLU A 56 5.70 -3.10 -21.08
C GLU A 56 7.16 -2.61 -21.00
N ASP A 57 7.36 -1.32 -20.75
CA ASP A 57 8.67 -0.68 -20.60
C ASP A 57 9.28 -0.93 -19.21
N ILE A 58 8.48 -1.39 -18.23
CA ILE A 58 8.91 -1.60 -16.85
C ILE A 58 9.05 -3.09 -16.57
N ARG A 59 10.27 -3.63 -16.77
CA ARG A 59 10.56 -5.07 -16.60
C ARG A 59 11.47 -5.37 -15.42
N SER A 60 12.01 -4.34 -14.78
CA SER A 60 12.89 -4.43 -13.62
C SER A 60 12.60 -3.29 -12.64
N PHE A 61 13.15 -3.43 -11.41
CA PHE A 61 13.09 -2.35 -10.42
C PHE A 61 13.87 -1.11 -10.86
N ASP A 62 14.91 -1.27 -11.68
CA ASP A 62 15.68 -0.16 -12.23
C ASP A 62 14.87 0.61 -13.29
N ASP A 63 14.13 -0.11 -14.15
CA ASP A 63 13.19 0.51 -15.09
C ASP A 63 12.09 1.26 -14.34
N PHE A 64 11.53 0.63 -13.29
CA PHE A 64 10.53 1.25 -12.43
C PHE A 64 11.05 2.54 -11.79
N GLN A 65 12.26 2.52 -11.24
CA GLN A 65 12.88 3.71 -10.63
C GLN A 65 13.09 4.84 -11.65
N ARG A 66 13.40 4.52 -12.91
CA ARG A 66 13.59 5.51 -13.97
C ARG A 66 12.26 6.05 -14.51
N ALA A 67 11.23 5.21 -14.56
CA ALA A 67 9.92 5.55 -15.12
C ALA A 67 9.11 6.48 -14.19
N PHE A 68 9.19 6.30 -12.87
CA PHE A 68 8.33 7.01 -11.92
C PHE A 68 9.10 8.00 -11.05
N LYS A 69 8.61 9.25 -11.04
CA LYS A 69 8.95 10.19 -9.97
C LYS A 69 8.14 9.85 -8.72
N PRO A 70 8.73 9.86 -7.52
CA PRO A 70 7.98 9.73 -6.28
C PRO A 70 6.84 10.74 -6.21
N VAL A 71 5.70 10.31 -5.69
CA VAL A 71 4.54 11.15 -5.39
C VAL A 71 4.35 11.20 -3.89
N GLY A 72 3.95 12.36 -3.39
CA GLY A 72 3.65 12.58 -1.99
C GLY A 72 2.39 13.40 -1.78
N GLN A 73 2.31 14.02 -0.60
CA GLN A 73 1.13 14.77 -0.20
C GLN A 73 0.84 15.99 -1.09
N ALA A 74 1.86 16.58 -1.70
CA ALA A 74 1.70 17.76 -2.54
C ALA A 74 0.88 17.44 -3.80
N GLU A 75 1.20 16.35 -4.50
CA GLU A 75 0.46 15.95 -5.70
C GLU A 75 -0.95 15.46 -5.36
N PHE A 76 -1.15 14.82 -4.20
CA PHE A 76 -2.50 14.47 -3.75
C PHE A 76 -3.36 15.70 -3.46
N ARG A 77 -2.79 16.75 -2.85
CA ARG A 77 -3.50 18.02 -2.65
C ARG A 77 -3.88 18.69 -3.97
N GLN A 78 -3.01 18.64 -4.98
CA GLN A 78 -3.34 19.15 -6.32
C GLN A 78 -4.54 18.42 -6.93
N VAL A 79 -4.64 17.09 -6.74
CA VAL A 79 -5.82 16.33 -7.15
C VAL A 79 -7.07 16.76 -6.39
N PHE A 80 -6.95 17.07 -5.09
CA PHE A 80 -8.10 17.54 -4.30
C PHE A 80 -8.62 18.88 -4.84
N GLU A 81 -7.71 19.79 -5.18
CA GLU A 81 -8.04 21.08 -5.81
C GLU A 81 -8.62 20.91 -7.22
N GLU A 82 -8.06 20.02 -8.04
CA GLU A 82 -8.55 19.71 -9.40
C GLU A 82 -10.01 19.27 -9.42
N PHE A 83 -10.42 18.51 -8.41
CA PHE A 83 -11.79 18.01 -8.26
C PHE A 83 -12.66 18.87 -7.35
N ASP A 84 -12.24 20.10 -7.00
CA ASP A 84 -13.00 21.03 -6.15
C ASP A 84 -13.47 20.39 -4.83
N LEU A 85 -12.59 19.60 -4.21
CA LEU A 85 -12.86 18.84 -2.99
C LEU A 85 -14.03 17.84 -3.08
N ASP A 86 -14.45 17.46 -4.29
CA ASP A 86 -15.37 16.34 -4.53
C ASP A 86 -14.66 15.02 -4.18
N MET A 87 -14.76 14.63 -2.92
CA MET A 87 -13.98 13.53 -2.37
C MET A 87 -14.27 12.19 -3.05
N ASP A 88 -15.49 11.96 -3.54
CA ASP A 88 -15.82 10.73 -4.26
C ASP A 88 -15.03 10.64 -5.57
N LYS A 89 -14.97 11.73 -6.34
CA LYS A 89 -14.16 11.80 -7.56
C LYS A 89 -12.67 11.70 -7.27
N VAL A 90 -12.20 12.40 -6.23
CA VAL A 90 -10.80 12.34 -5.78
C VAL A 90 -10.39 10.90 -5.50
N TRP A 91 -11.18 10.15 -4.74
CA TRP A 91 -10.83 8.79 -4.37
C TRP A 91 -10.92 7.81 -5.53
N LEU A 92 -11.93 7.93 -6.38
CA LEU A 92 -12.02 7.14 -7.60
C LEU A 92 -10.83 7.42 -8.52
N HIS A 93 -10.35 8.66 -8.58
CA HIS A 93 -9.17 9.03 -9.37
C HIS A 93 -7.88 8.45 -8.78
N LEU A 94 -7.66 8.62 -7.47
CA LEU A 94 -6.41 8.22 -6.79
C LEU A 94 -6.28 6.71 -6.58
N PHE A 95 -7.38 6.00 -6.37
CA PHE A 95 -7.34 4.58 -5.97
C PHE A 95 -8.02 3.63 -6.97
N GLY A 96 -8.86 4.16 -7.86
CA GLY A 96 -9.62 3.34 -8.81
C GLY A 96 -10.87 2.70 -8.21
N LYS A 97 -11.82 2.33 -9.08
CA LYS A 97 -13.12 1.80 -8.67
C LYS A 97 -13.02 0.54 -7.80
N ASP A 98 -12.21 -0.43 -8.22
CA ASP A 98 -12.08 -1.72 -7.54
C ASP A 98 -11.64 -1.57 -6.08
N ARG A 99 -10.76 -0.61 -5.79
CA ARG A 99 -10.34 -0.29 -4.42
C ARG A 99 -11.45 0.42 -3.66
N MET A 100 -12.12 1.37 -4.30
CA MET A 100 -13.21 2.12 -3.67
C MET A 100 -14.44 1.25 -3.35
N ASP A 101 -14.69 0.20 -4.12
CA ASP A 101 -15.71 -0.81 -3.81
C ASP A 101 -15.33 -1.65 -2.56
N ASP A 102 -14.04 -1.69 -2.18
CA ASP A 102 -13.49 -2.38 -0.99
C ASP A 102 -13.29 -1.41 0.20
N LEU A 103 -13.89 -0.21 0.15
CA LEU A 103 -13.76 0.80 1.20
C LEU A 103 -14.33 0.29 2.53
N PHE A 104 -13.50 0.33 3.58
CA PHE A 104 -13.86 -0.06 4.93
C PHE A 104 -14.10 1.16 5.84
N LEU A 105 -13.20 2.13 5.80
CA LEU A 105 -13.22 3.30 6.68
C LEU A 105 -12.57 4.49 5.99
N LEU A 106 -13.19 5.67 6.10
CA LEU A 106 -12.51 6.95 5.87
C LEU A 106 -12.02 7.50 7.21
N THR A 107 -10.75 7.84 7.27
CA THR A 107 -10.10 8.43 8.46
C THR A 107 -9.28 9.64 8.05
N THR A 108 -8.74 10.38 9.01
CA THR A 108 -8.00 11.62 8.77
C THR A 108 -6.65 11.60 9.48
N THR A 109 -5.70 12.37 8.97
CA THR A 109 -4.46 12.63 9.72
C THR A 109 -4.78 13.48 10.97
N SER A 110 -4.01 13.31 12.05
CA SER A 110 -4.23 14.06 13.31
C SER A 110 -3.97 15.57 13.18
N GLY A 111 -3.28 16.00 12.11
CA GLY A 111 -3.19 17.39 11.67
C GLY A 111 -2.67 18.38 12.72
N THR A 112 -1.35 18.46 12.92
CA THR A 112 -0.77 19.40 13.90
C THR A 112 -0.60 20.84 13.39
N THR A 113 -0.72 21.10 12.09
CA THR A 113 -0.47 22.45 11.51
C THR A 113 -1.32 22.81 10.28
N GLY A 114 -2.29 21.99 9.84
CA GLY A 114 -3.06 22.25 8.63
C GLY A 114 -4.35 21.44 8.49
N VAL A 115 -5.03 21.58 7.34
CA VAL A 115 -6.27 20.84 7.03
C VAL A 115 -6.00 19.33 7.05
N PRO A 116 -6.68 18.55 7.90
CA PRO A 116 -6.55 17.11 7.94
C PRO A 116 -6.79 16.52 6.55
N THR A 117 -5.89 15.66 6.10
CA THR A 117 -6.04 14.98 4.81
C THR A 117 -6.82 13.69 5.08
N PRO A 118 -8.09 13.57 4.65
CA PRO A 118 -8.79 12.31 4.72
C PRO A 118 -8.05 11.26 3.87
N TYR A 119 -8.15 10.00 4.25
CA TYR A 119 -7.62 8.89 3.47
C TYR A 119 -8.48 7.62 3.66
N PRO A 120 -8.70 6.84 2.59
CA PRO A 120 -9.44 5.60 2.66
C PRO A 120 -8.60 4.45 3.22
N VAL A 121 -9.25 3.61 4.01
CA VAL A 121 -8.76 2.31 4.44
C VAL A 121 -9.67 1.26 3.82
N PHE A 122 -9.06 0.24 3.22
CA PHE A 122 -9.75 -0.83 2.50
C PHE A 122 -9.74 -2.13 3.31
N HIS A 123 -10.76 -2.99 3.16
CA HIS A 123 -10.82 -4.27 3.88
C HIS A 123 -9.57 -5.11 3.62
N ARG A 124 -9.15 -5.26 2.35
CA ARG A 124 -7.93 -6.01 2.01
C ARG A 124 -6.67 -5.43 2.66
N THR A 125 -6.62 -4.11 2.86
CA THR A 125 -5.51 -3.46 3.56
C THR A 125 -5.51 -3.83 5.04
N THR A 126 -6.67 -3.93 5.69
CA THR A 126 -6.75 -4.31 7.11
C THR A 126 -6.24 -5.73 7.36
N GLU A 127 -6.56 -6.69 6.48
CA GLU A 127 -6.03 -8.06 6.55
C GLU A 127 -4.51 -8.09 6.38
N THR A 128 -4.00 -7.33 5.39
CA THR A 128 -2.56 -7.20 5.14
C THR A 128 -1.84 -6.58 6.33
N MET A 129 -2.43 -5.56 6.96
CA MET A 129 -1.92 -4.95 8.18
C MET A 129 -1.91 -5.96 9.34
N GLY A 130 -2.96 -6.78 9.47
CA GLY A 130 -3.01 -7.86 10.46
C GLY A 130 -1.85 -8.86 10.30
N GLU A 131 -1.53 -9.24 9.06
CA GLU A 131 -0.36 -10.10 8.77
C GLU A 131 0.95 -9.41 9.16
N LEU A 132 1.12 -8.15 8.79
CA LEU A 132 2.31 -7.36 9.06
C LEU A 132 2.54 -7.18 10.56
N PHE A 133 1.53 -6.73 11.29
CA PHE A 133 1.59 -6.57 12.75
C PHE A 133 1.76 -7.91 13.46
N GLY A 134 1.16 -8.99 12.95
CA GLY A 134 1.39 -10.35 13.44
C GLY A 134 2.87 -10.76 13.36
N ARG A 135 3.53 -10.47 12.23
CA ARG A 135 4.98 -10.73 12.05
C ARG A 135 5.84 -9.88 12.97
N ILE A 136 5.54 -8.59 13.08
CA ILE A 136 6.25 -7.66 13.96
C ILE A 136 6.13 -8.15 15.41
N GLY A 137 4.91 -8.41 15.88
CA GLY A 137 4.65 -8.91 17.22
C GLY A 137 5.37 -10.24 17.50
N TRP A 138 5.31 -11.19 16.58
CA TRP A 138 5.99 -12.49 16.73
C TRP A 138 7.50 -12.33 16.90
N ARG A 139 8.12 -11.46 16.10
CA ARG A 139 9.56 -11.15 16.17
C ARG A 139 9.95 -10.36 17.42
N ALA A 140 9.04 -9.53 17.93
CA ALA A 140 9.18 -8.85 19.21
C ALA A 140 8.99 -9.80 20.42
N GLY A 141 8.69 -11.08 20.18
CA GLY A 141 8.51 -12.09 21.22
C GLY A 141 7.07 -12.26 21.69
N MET A 142 6.12 -11.50 21.15
CA MET A 142 4.71 -11.61 21.51
C MET A 142 4.12 -12.95 21.05
N ARG A 143 3.25 -13.54 21.87
CA ARG A 143 2.56 -14.81 21.61
C ARG A 143 1.06 -14.69 21.89
N PRO A 144 0.23 -15.56 21.28
CA PRO A 144 -1.18 -15.68 21.63
C PRO A 144 -1.36 -15.84 23.14
N GLY A 145 -2.17 -14.96 23.75
CA GLY A 145 -2.38 -14.90 25.19
C GLY A 145 -1.69 -13.72 25.87
N ASP A 146 -0.68 -13.12 25.23
CA ASP A 146 -0.06 -11.90 25.73
C ASP A 146 -1.05 -10.73 25.69
N LYS A 147 -0.92 -9.82 26.66
CA LYS A 147 -1.71 -8.58 26.72
C LYS A 147 -0.87 -7.43 26.18
N LEU A 148 -1.37 -6.79 25.12
CA LEU A 148 -0.78 -5.59 24.55
C LEU A 148 -1.53 -4.36 25.05
N ALA A 149 -0.85 -3.48 25.78
CA ALA A 149 -1.35 -2.14 26.06
C ALA A 149 -1.03 -1.23 24.86
N VAL A 150 -2.06 -0.71 24.21
CA VAL A 150 -1.93 0.21 23.08
C VAL A 150 -2.20 1.62 23.58
N GLY A 151 -1.14 2.36 23.90
CA GLY A 151 -1.21 3.76 24.32
C GLY A 151 -0.94 4.70 23.16
N PHE A 152 -1.94 5.00 22.33
CA PHE A 152 -1.85 6.10 21.37
C PHE A 152 -2.27 7.41 22.05
N GLY A 153 -1.38 8.41 22.05
CA GLY A 153 -1.78 9.80 22.24
C GLY A 153 -2.24 10.34 20.88
N LEU A 154 -3.45 10.89 20.83
CA LEU A 154 -3.97 11.62 19.66
C LEU A 154 -3.31 13.00 19.55
#